data_AF-A0A352WRP6-F1
#
_entry.id   AF-A0A352WRP6-F1
#
_cell.length_a   1.000
_cell.length_b   1.000
_cell.length_c   1.000
_cell.angle_alpha   90.00
_cell.angle_beta   90.00
_cell.angle_gamma   90.00
#
_symmetry.space_group_name_H-M   'P 1'
#
loop_
_entity.id
_entity.type
_entity.pdbx_description
1 polymer ?
#
loop_
_entity_poly.entity_id
_entity_poly.type
_entity_poly.pdbx_seq_one_letter_code
_entity_poly.pdbx_strand_id
1 'polypeptide(L)'
;YVFPEGTSIAAGEFVLMTVSDEGTANYSGLGVQIFQLELGNFSNSGEAVSIEDGFGNVVDAVTYDDADPWPAQTVAVLGNVLVQSPDGGCSTLELIQTDLNNEDPDNWQASWVDNGTPGAPNSSAFGCVDAAACNFASGAFFDDGSCTYDCYGCTYADATNYDAAATMENGTCEFDFTDPCPADVNEDGQVGTPDLLFFLSQFGSDCPE
;
A
#
# COMPACT_ATOMS: atom_id res chain seq x y z
N TYR A 1 -0.86 6.79 -28.05
CA TYR A 1 -1.79 7.68 -27.32
C TYR A 1 -1.14 9.04 -27.20
N VAL A 2 -1.90 10.14 -27.16
CA VAL A 2 -1.35 11.46 -26.86
C VAL A 2 -1.91 11.87 -25.50
N PHE A 3 -1.03 12.01 -24.50
CA PHE A 3 -1.44 12.44 -23.17
C PHE A 3 -1.97 13.89 -23.21
N PRO A 4 -3.03 14.22 -22.45
CA PRO A 4 -3.51 15.58 -22.33
C PRO A 4 -2.43 16.58 -21.89
N GLU A 5 -2.55 17.83 -22.31
CA GLU A 5 -1.65 18.89 -21.89
C GLU A 5 -1.71 19.05 -20.35
N GLY A 6 -0.54 19.10 -19.71
CA GLY A 6 -0.44 19.21 -18.25
C GLY A 6 -0.41 17.87 -17.50
N THR A 7 -0.50 16.72 -18.19
CA THR A 7 -0.27 15.42 -17.55
C THR A 7 1.12 15.37 -16.92
N SER A 8 1.18 14.99 -15.65
CA SER A 8 2.41 14.82 -14.89
C SER A 8 2.36 13.51 -14.09
N ILE A 9 3.51 12.87 -13.93
CA ILE A 9 3.69 11.69 -13.09
C ILE A 9 4.82 12.02 -12.12
N ALA A 10 4.52 12.08 -10.82
CA ALA A 10 5.54 12.33 -9.81
C ALA A 10 6.39 11.07 -9.55
N ALA A 11 7.51 11.23 -8.85
CA ALA A 11 8.35 10.09 -8.48
C ALA A 11 7.55 9.08 -7.63
N GLY A 12 7.53 7.82 -8.06
CA GLY A 12 6.78 6.75 -7.41
C GLY A 12 5.29 6.69 -7.75
N GLU A 13 4.77 7.60 -8.60
CA GLU A 13 3.40 7.52 -9.09
C GLU A 13 3.28 6.59 -10.31
N PHE A 14 2.07 6.05 -10.48
CA PHE A 14 1.74 5.16 -11.58
C PHE A 14 0.65 5.78 -12.46
N VAL A 15 0.68 5.41 -13.72
CA VAL A 15 -0.37 5.69 -14.71
C VAL A 15 -0.80 4.38 -15.32
N LEU A 16 -2.09 4.24 -15.58
CA LEU A 16 -2.63 3.05 -16.22
C LEU A 16 -3.15 3.36 -17.63
N MET A 17 -2.77 2.52 -18.58
CA MET A 17 -3.31 2.52 -19.94
C MET A 17 -4.30 1.36 -20.10
N THR A 18 -5.53 1.65 -20.52
CA THR A 18 -6.57 0.65 -20.78
C THR A 18 -6.99 0.67 -22.25
N VAL A 19 -7.68 -0.38 -22.71
CA VAL A 19 -8.13 -0.53 -24.11
C VAL A 19 -9.66 -0.63 -24.25
N SER A 20 -10.38 -0.59 -23.13
CA SER A 20 -11.84 -0.75 -23.12
C SER A 20 -12.47 -0.05 -21.91
N ASP A 21 -13.75 0.31 -22.05
CA ASP A 21 -14.53 0.92 -20.96
C ASP A 21 -14.63 0.00 -19.74
N GLU A 22 -14.73 -1.32 -19.97
CA GLU A 22 -14.76 -2.32 -18.91
C GLU A 22 -13.42 -2.39 -18.17
N GLY A 23 -12.29 -2.37 -18.89
CA GLY A 23 -10.97 -2.28 -18.29
C GLY A 23 -10.82 -1.01 -17.45
N THR A 24 -11.21 0.15 -17.99
CA THR A 24 -11.20 1.42 -17.25
C THR A 24 -12.06 1.37 -15.99
N ALA A 25 -13.26 0.78 -16.08
CA ALA A 25 -14.15 0.65 -14.94
C ALA A 25 -13.53 -0.21 -13.82
N ASN A 26 -12.87 -1.32 -14.16
CA ASN A 26 -12.22 -2.23 -13.21
C ASN A 26 -11.15 -1.55 -12.35
N TYR A 27 -10.48 -0.52 -12.89
CA TYR A 27 -9.37 0.15 -12.22
C TYR A 27 -9.70 1.55 -11.68
N SER A 28 -10.92 2.03 -11.89
CA SER A 28 -11.36 3.38 -11.50
C SER A 28 -11.18 3.74 -10.02
N GLY A 29 -11.13 2.73 -9.13
CA GLY A 29 -10.95 2.89 -7.69
C GLY A 29 -9.50 2.95 -7.20
N LEU A 30 -8.50 2.79 -8.07
CA LEU A 30 -7.10 2.69 -7.67
C LEU A 30 -6.45 4.03 -7.28
N GLY A 31 -7.08 5.16 -7.59
CA GLY A 31 -6.53 6.49 -7.29
C GLY A 31 -5.34 6.90 -8.18
N VAL A 32 -5.07 6.14 -9.25
CA VAL A 32 -4.07 6.48 -10.28
C VAL A 32 -4.73 7.17 -11.48
N GLN A 33 -3.94 7.89 -12.27
CA GLN A 33 -4.43 8.44 -13.54
C GLN A 33 -4.62 7.31 -14.55
N ILE A 34 -5.80 7.24 -15.17
CA ILE A 34 -6.15 6.20 -16.15
C ILE A 34 -6.43 6.87 -17.50
N PHE A 35 -5.78 6.37 -18.54
CA PHE A 35 -5.99 6.79 -19.91
C PHE A 35 -6.42 5.60 -20.77
N GLN A 36 -7.45 5.79 -21.59
CA GLN A 36 -7.97 4.75 -22.47
C GLN A 36 -7.47 4.96 -23.90
N LEU A 37 -6.96 3.89 -24.51
CA LEU A 37 -6.61 3.85 -25.92
C LEU A 37 -7.88 3.82 -26.78
N GLU A 38 -8.02 4.83 -27.64
CA GLU A 38 -9.11 4.91 -28.63
C GLU A 38 -8.90 3.96 -29.83
N LEU A 39 -7.64 3.59 -30.08
CA LEU A 39 -7.22 2.73 -31.19
C LEU A 39 -6.05 1.87 -30.73
N GLY A 40 -6.04 0.61 -31.16
CA GLY A 40 -5.06 -0.40 -30.76
C GLY A 40 -5.60 -1.35 -29.68
N ASN A 41 -4.84 -2.40 -29.41
CA ASN A 41 -5.11 -3.33 -28.33
C ASN A 41 -3.77 -3.86 -27.78
N PHE A 42 -3.78 -4.36 -26.55
CA PHE A 42 -2.73 -5.19 -25.99
C PHE A 42 -3.15 -6.65 -26.23
N SER A 43 -2.72 -7.22 -27.36
CA SER A 43 -3.20 -8.54 -27.81
C SER A 43 -2.39 -9.72 -27.27
N ASN A 44 -1.38 -9.45 -26.42
CA ASN A 44 -0.50 -10.43 -25.81
C ASN A 44 0.21 -11.31 -26.85
N SER A 45 0.70 -10.73 -27.96
CA SER A 45 1.18 -11.51 -29.10
C SER A 45 2.38 -10.89 -29.82
N GLY A 46 3.27 -10.22 -29.09
CA GLY A 46 4.45 -9.56 -29.68
C GLY A 46 4.30 -8.06 -29.89
N GLU A 47 3.40 -7.38 -29.17
CA GLU A 47 3.22 -5.94 -29.33
C GLU A 47 4.39 -5.14 -28.75
N ALA A 48 4.76 -4.08 -29.47
CA ALA A 48 5.70 -3.07 -28.98
C ALA A 48 4.94 -1.93 -28.30
N VAL A 49 5.27 -1.67 -27.04
CA VAL A 49 4.80 -0.51 -26.28
C VAL A 49 5.98 0.42 -26.09
N SER A 50 5.80 1.70 -26.39
CA SER A 50 6.83 2.72 -26.17
C SER A 50 6.23 3.97 -25.56
N ILE A 51 7.03 4.63 -24.74
CA ILE A 51 6.77 5.95 -24.18
C ILE A 51 7.70 6.91 -24.89
N GLU A 52 7.13 7.97 -25.46
CA GLU A 52 7.87 9.01 -26.16
C GLU A 52 7.72 10.35 -25.42
N ASP A 53 8.77 11.18 -25.48
CA ASP A 53 8.71 12.55 -25.01
C ASP A 53 7.93 13.46 -25.99
N GLY A 54 7.72 14.73 -25.61
CA GLY A 54 7.00 15.70 -26.46
C GLY A 54 7.70 16.05 -27.79
N PHE A 55 8.93 15.59 -28.01
CA PHE A 55 9.67 15.74 -29.26
C PHE A 55 9.67 14.46 -30.12
N GLY A 56 9.06 13.38 -29.62
CA GLY A 56 9.02 12.07 -30.28
C GLY A 56 10.27 11.21 -30.05
N ASN A 57 11.11 11.53 -29.06
CA ASN A 57 12.19 10.64 -28.68
C ASN A 57 11.64 9.54 -27.78
N VAL A 58 12.06 8.29 -28.01
CA VAL A 58 11.73 7.16 -27.14
C VAL A 58 12.41 7.35 -25.78
N VAL A 59 11.60 7.38 -24.73
CA VAL A 59 12.03 7.38 -23.32
C VAL A 59 12.28 5.96 -22.87
N ASP A 60 11.33 5.06 -23.15
CA ASP A 60 11.42 3.64 -22.87
C ASP A 60 10.55 2.85 -23.86
N ALA A 61 10.91 1.61 -24.13
CA ALA A 61 10.14 0.71 -24.98
C ALA A 61 10.34 -0.75 -24.56
N VAL A 62 9.27 -1.53 -24.70
CA VAL A 62 9.28 -2.98 -24.51
C VAL A 62 8.53 -3.63 -25.67
N THR A 63 9.05 -4.75 -26.16
CA THR A 63 8.31 -5.66 -27.04
C THR A 63 8.12 -6.96 -26.29
N TYR A 64 6.88 -7.27 -25.91
CA TYR A 64 6.54 -8.41 -25.04
C TYR A 64 5.77 -9.48 -25.80
N ASP A 65 5.79 -10.72 -25.31
CA ASP A 65 5.15 -11.88 -25.94
C ASP A 65 4.45 -12.76 -24.88
N ASP A 66 3.52 -13.62 -25.30
CA ASP A 66 2.88 -14.66 -24.47
C ASP A 66 3.52 -16.05 -24.66
N ALA A 67 4.62 -16.09 -25.43
CA ALA A 67 5.37 -17.29 -25.74
C ALA A 67 6.78 -17.29 -25.15
N ASP A 68 7.37 -18.48 -25.05
CA ASP A 68 8.78 -18.69 -24.68
C ASP A 68 9.71 -17.77 -25.48
N PRO A 69 10.64 -17.04 -24.83
CA PRO A 69 11.09 -17.20 -23.44
C PRO A 69 10.36 -16.32 -22.40
N TRP A 70 9.27 -15.64 -22.74
CA TRP A 70 8.53 -14.81 -21.79
C TRP A 70 7.82 -15.65 -20.72
N PRO A 71 7.65 -15.10 -19.49
CA PRO A 71 6.96 -15.81 -18.42
C PRO A 71 5.50 -16.12 -18.76
N ALA A 72 5.20 -17.40 -19.01
CA ALA A 72 3.82 -17.86 -19.29
C ALA A 72 3.28 -18.89 -18.26
N GLN A 73 4.07 -19.20 -17.23
CA GLN A 73 3.86 -20.38 -16.40
C GLN A 73 3.01 -20.14 -15.15
N THR A 74 2.07 -21.05 -14.90
CA THR A 74 1.44 -21.22 -13.59
C THR A 74 2.33 -22.10 -12.70
N VAL A 75 2.78 -21.57 -11.56
CA VAL A 75 3.56 -22.33 -10.58
C VAL A 75 2.63 -22.91 -9.54
N ALA A 76 2.60 -24.25 -9.40
CA ALA A 76 1.80 -24.93 -8.39
C ALA A 76 2.62 -25.95 -7.59
N VAL A 77 2.40 -25.99 -6.28
CA VAL A 77 3.02 -26.96 -5.36
C VAL A 77 1.93 -27.78 -4.70
N LEU A 78 1.98 -29.11 -4.87
CA LEU A 78 1.03 -30.07 -4.29
C LEU A 78 -0.44 -29.79 -4.65
N GLY A 79 -0.69 -29.17 -5.81
CA GLY A 79 -2.05 -28.83 -6.29
C GLY A 79 -2.53 -27.44 -5.86
N ASN A 80 -1.76 -26.72 -5.04
CA ASN A 80 -2.01 -25.31 -4.73
C ASN A 80 -1.27 -24.44 -5.74
N VAL A 81 -1.99 -23.60 -6.47
CA VAL A 81 -1.37 -22.61 -7.33
C VAL A 81 -0.76 -21.51 -6.47
N LEU A 82 0.54 -21.29 -6.63
CA LEU A 82 1.30 -20.24 -5.95
C LEU A 82 1.42 -18.98 -6.81
N VAL A 83 1.55 -19.16 -8.13
CA VAL A 83 1.63 -18.06 -9.10
C VAL A 83 0.77 -18.44 -10.29
N GLN A 84 -0.17 -17.58 -10.67
CA GLN A 84 -0.94 -17.75 -11.90
C GLN A 84 -0.14 -17.21 -13.10
N SER A 85 -0.36 -17.80 -14.27
CA SER A 85 0.17 -17.27 -15.53
C SER A 85 -0.31 -15.82 -15.76
N PRO A 86 0.54 -14.93 -16.31
CA PRO A 86 0.11 -13.60 -16.72
C PRO A 86 -0.73 -13.63 -18.00
N ASP A 87 -0.77 -14.77 -18.71
CA ASP A 87 -1.51 -14.96 -19.97
C ASP A 87 -2.96 -15.41 -19.72
N GLY A 88 -3.71 -14.58 -18.99
CA GLY A 88 -5.11 -14.84 -18.67
C GLY A 88 -5.36 -15.54 -17.34
N GLY A 89 -4.33 -15.71 -16.51
CA GLY A 89 -4.51 -15.84 -15.06
C GLY A 89 -4.74 -14.47 -14.41
N CYS A 90 -5.05 -14.43 -13.12
CA CYS A 90 -5.22 -13.18 -12.38
C CYS A 90 -3.89 -12.46 -12.08
N SER A 91 -2.78 -12.82 -12.73
CA SER A 91 -1.47 -12.19 -12.53
C SER A 91 -1.19 -11.17 -13.64
N THR A 92 -0.33 -10.20 -13.35
CA THR A 92 0.26 -9.30 -14.35
C THR A 92 1.67 -9.73 -14.72
N LEU A 93 2.09 -9.42 -15.95
CA LEU A 93 3.50 -9.47 -16.35
C LEU A 93 4.21 -8.21 -15.84
N GLU A 94 5.28 -8.37 -15.09
CA GLU A 94 6.00 -7.26 -14.44
C GLU A 94 7.52 -7.42 -14.55
N LEU A 95 8.22 -6.30 -14.67
CA LEU A 95 9.69 -6.27 -14.66
C LEU A 95 10.18 -6.45 -13.21
N ILE A 96 11.09 -7.38 -12.96
CA ILE A 96 11.49 -7.76 -11.59
C ILE A 96 12.06 -6.55 -10.82
N GLN A 97 12.85 -5.71 -11.48
CA GLN A 97 13.31 -4.43 -10.95
C GLN A 97 13.35 -3.37 -12.07
N THR A 98 13.03 -2.12 -11.74
CA THR A 98 12.88 -1.03 -12.72
C THR A 98 14.16 -0.61 -13.44
N ASP A 99 15.32 -1.07 -12.98
CA ASP A 99 16.64 -0.78 -13.54
C ASP A 99 17.22 -1.94 -14.39
N LEU A 100 16.48 -3.06 -14.52
CA LEU A 100 16.87 -4.17 -15.38
C LEU A 100 16.58 -3.88 -16.85
N ASN A 101 17.27 -4.62 -17.73
CA ASN A 101 17.03 -4.56 -19.16
C ASN A 101 15.66 -5.17 -19.48
N ASN A 102 14.70 -4.34 -19.86
CA ASN A 102 13.33 -4.75 -20.20
C ASN A 102 13.21 -5.45 -21.57
N GLU A 103 14.27 -5.47 -22.38
CA GLU A 103 14.35 -6.31 -23.60
C GLU A 103 14.70 -7.78 -23.32
N ASP A 104 15.16 -8.10 -22.11
CA ASP A 104 15.54 -9.45 -21.72
C ASP A 104 14.36 -10.14 -20.99
N PRO A 105 13.73 -11.17 -21.58
CA PRO A 105 12.56 -11.84 -21.00
C PRO A 105 12.84 -12.48 -19.63
N ASP A 106 14.10 -12.80 -19.32
CA ASP A 106 14.50 -13.34 -18.01
C ASP A 106 14.40 -12.30 -16.87
N ASN A 107 14.32 -11.01 -17.21
CA ASN A 107 14.11 -9.92 -16.24
C ASN A 107 12.64 -9.67 -15.92
N TRP A 108 11.73 -10.45 -16.51
CA TRP A 108 10.29 -10.35 -16.28
C TRP A 108 9.79 -11.53 -15.45
N GLN A 109 8.70 -11.30 -14.73
CA GLN A 109 8.00 -12.34 -13.97
C GLN A 109 6.50 -12.12 -14.00
N ALA A 110 5.75 -13.17 -13.63
CA ALA A 110 4.37 -13.01 -13.23
C ALA A 110 4.30 -12.43 -11.81
N SER A 111 3.34 -11.56 -11.54
CA SER A 111 3.11 -11.00 -10.21
C SER A 111 2.78 -12.09 -9.18
N TRP A 112 3.29 -11.93 -7.96
CA TRP A 112 3.10 -12.80 -6.80
C TRP A 112 1.83 -12.47 -5.99
N VAL A 113 0.99 -11.55 -6.48
CA VAL A 113 -0.26 -11.11 -5.84
C VAL A 113 -1.47 -11.37 -6.73
N ASP A 114 -2.60 -11.69 -6.11
CA ASP A 114 -3.87 -11.86 -6.80
C ASP A 114 -4.33 -10.54 -7.45
N ASN A 115 -4.78 -10.61 -8.71
CA ASN A 115 -5.12 -9.48 -9.60
C ASN A 115 -3.91 -8.63 -10.06
N GLY A 116 -2.70 -9.08 -9.75
CA GLY A 116 -1.45 -8.42 -10.13
C GLY A 116 -1.25 -7.01 -9.57
N THR A 117 -0.37 -6.26 -10.21
CA THR A 117 0.11 -4.95 -9.76
C THR A 117 -0.30 -3.74 -10.63
N PRO A 118 -1.46 -3.69 -11.36
CA PRO A 118 -1.85 -2.47 -12.08
C PRO A 118 -1.93 -1.25 -11.15
N GLY A 119 -1.20 -0.19 -11.48
CA GLY A 119 -1.20 1.06 -10.70
C GLY A 119 -0.49 0.97 -9.34
N ALA A 120 0.30 -0.09 -9.10
CA ALA A 120 1.03 -0.32 -7.86
C ALA A 120 2.48 -0.75 -8.14
N PRO A 121 3.38 -0.72 -7.15
CA PRO A 121 4.72 -1.28 -7.30
C PRO A 121 4.69 -2.77 -7.68
N ASN A 122 5.66 -3.19 -8.50
CA ASN A 122 5.84 -4.59 -8.87
C ASN A 122 6.05 -5.46 -7.63
N SER A 123 5.53 -6.69 -7.70
CA SER A 123 5.55 -7.59 -6.56
C SER A 123 6.89 -8.29 -6.38
N SER A 124 7.12 -8.80 -5.18
CA SER A 124 8.30 -9.59 -4.86
C SER A 124 7.87 -10.79 -4.03
N ALA A 125 8.41 -11.96 -4.34
CA ALA A 125 8.27 -13.14 -3.50
C ALA A 125 8.93 -12.95 -2.11
N PHE A 126 9.81 -11.96 -2.00
CA PHE A 126 10.54 -11.59 -0.79
C PHE A 126 9.99 -10.29 -0.21
N GLY A 127 9.75 -10.28 1.09
CA GLY A 127 9.26 -9.13 1.84
C GLY A 127 8.85 -9.54 3.25
N CYS A 128 8.34 -8.60 4.04
CA CYS A 128 7.89 -8.94 5.38
C CYS A 128 6.64 -9.84 5.37
N VAL A 129 6.76 -11.05 5.91
CA VAL A 129 5.66 -12.05 5.98
C VAL A 129 4.93 -12.06 7.33
N ASP A 130 5.36 -11.26 8.30
CA ASP A 130 4.69 -11.16 9.59
C ASP A 130 3.48 -10.22 9.49
N ALA A 131 2.27 -10.78 9.63
CA ALA A 131 1.02 -10.03 9.57
C ALA A 131 0.86 -8.99 10.70
N ALA A 132 1.68 -9.06 11.74
CA ALA A 132 1.74 -8.04 12.79
C ALA A 132 2.74 -6.92 12.49
N ALA A 133 3.56 -7.01 11.44
CA ALA A 133 4.50 -5.95 11.10
C ALA A 133 3.83 -4.79 10.35
N CYS A 134 4.38 -3.59 10.54
CA CYS A 134 3.89 -2.34 9.96
C CYS A 134 4.04 -2.29 8.43
N ASN A 135 5.04 -2.99 7.90
CA ASN A 135 5.30 -3.14 6.48
C ASN A 135 4.99 -4.56 5.96
N PHE A 136 4.01 -5.24 6.57
CA PHE A 136 3.55 -6.55 6.09
C PHE A 136 3.24 -6.51 4.59
N ALA A 137 3.88 -7.40 3.83
CA ALA A 137 3.71 -7.53 2.39
C ALA A 137 2.87 -8.78 2.09
N SER A 138 1.58 -8.60 1.81
CA SER A 138 0.64 -9.71 1.60
C SER A 138 0.96 -10.63 0.40
N GLY A 139 1.85 -10.19 -0.51
CA GLY A 139 2.36 -10.99 -1.63
C GLY A 139 3.70 -11.68 -1.36
N ALA A 140 4.33 -11.45 -0.21
CA ALA A 140 5.61 -12.07 0.13
C ALA A 140 5.39 -13.51 0.61
N PHE A 141 6.15 -14.43 0.04
CA PHE A 141 6.20 -15.83 0.46
C PHE A 141 7.40 -16.13 1.37
N PHE A 142 8.45 -15.32 1.24
CA PHE A 142 9.70 -15.49 1.96
C PHE A 142 10.05 -14.22 2.72
N ASP A 143 10.28 -14.36 4.02
CA ASP A 143 10.78 -13.26 4.84
C ASP A 143 12.18 -12.85 4.35
N ASP A 144 12.34 -11.56 4.07
CA ASP A 144 13.62 -10.95 3.73
C ASP A 144 14.29 -10.25 4.92
N GLY A 145 13.67 -10.31 6.10
CA GLY A 145 14.14 -9.64 7.31
C GLY A 145 13.87 -8.14 7.32
N SER A 146 13.02 -7.63 6.41
CA SER A 146 12.65 -6.21 6.35
C SER A 146 11.55 -5.81 7.33
N CYS A 147 10.95 -6.74 8.09
CA CYS A 147 9.84 -6.44 8.99
C CYS A 147 10.16 -5.33 10.00
N THR A 148 9.26 -4.35 10.09
CA THR A 148 9.30 -3.20 10.99
C THR A 148 8.10 -3.20 11.92
N TYR A 149 8.28 -2.71 13.14
CA TYR A 149 7.25 -2.63 14.19
C TYR A 149 7.18 -1.22 14.79
N ASP A 150 7.61 -0.23 14.04
CA ASP A 150 7.71 1.18 14.44
C ASP A 150 6.35 1.90 14.50
N CYS A 151 5.33 1.37 13.83
CA CYS A 151 3.94 1.83 13.98
C CYS A 151 3.31 1.48 15.35
N TYR A 152 4.00 0.68 16.18
CA TYR A 152 3.58 0.38 17.55
C TYR A 152 4.17 1.38 18.55
N GLY A 153 3.29 2.01 19.32
CA GLY A 153 3.69 2.95 20.36
C GLY A 153 2.50 3.38 21.19
N CYS A 154 2.68 4.43 21.99
CA CYS A 154 1.58 5.02 22.72
C CYS A 154 0.80 5.99 21.82
N THR A 155 -0.48 5.69 21.57
CA THR A 155 -1.35 6.45 20.67
C THR A 155 -2.18 7.53 21.38
N TYR A 156 -2.13 7.58 22.71
CA TYR A 156 -2.89 8.52 23.52
C TYR A 156 -2.11 9.82 23.73
N ALA A 157 -2.62 10.94 23.20
CA ALA A 157 -1.98 12.25 23.27
C ALA A 157 -1.75 12.76 24.71
N ASP A 158 -2.53 12.28 25.67
CA ASP A 158 -2.43 12.63 27.10
C ASP A 158 -1.39 11.80 27.86
N ALA A 159 -0.76 10.80 27.22
CA ALA A 159 0.31 10.02 27.81
C ALA A 159 1.66 10.76 27.73
N THR A 160 2.51 10.59 28.75
CA THR A 160 3.85 11.21 28.81
C THR A 160 4.80 10.67 27.76
N ASN A 161 4.57 9.45 27.28
CA ASN A 161 5.33 8.80 26.22
C ASN A 161 4.53 8.67 24.91
N TYR A 162 3.56 9.57 24.68
CA TYR A 162 2.84 9.65 23.41
C TYR A 162 3.80 9.68 22.21
N ASP A 163 3.52 8.84 21.22
CA ASP A 163 4.25 8.77 19.95
C ASP A 163 3.30 9.11 18.80
N ALA A 164 3.53 10.25 18.15
CA ALA A 164 2.73 10.70 17.01
C ALA A 164 2.95 9.86 15.74
N ALA A 165 4.03 9.08 15.66
CA ALA A 165 4.27 8.15 14.55
C ALA A 165 3.57 6.79 14.78
N ALA A 166 3.17 6.48 16.02
CA ALA A 166 2.46 5.26 16.34
C ALA A 166 1.02 5.32 15.80
N THR A 167 0.64 4.31 15.02
CA THR A 167 -0.73 4.11 14.53
C THR A 167 -1.42 2.96 15.26
N MET A 168 -0.67 2.17 16.03
CA MET A 168 -1.15 1.01 16.78
C MET A 168 -0.68 1.09 18.23
N GLU A 169 -1.62 0.91 19.15
CA GLU A 169 -1.34 0.91 20.59
C GLU A 169 -0.60 -0.36 21.01
N ASN A 170 0.52 -0.22 21.73
CA ASN A 170 1.31 -1.36 22.22
C ASN A 170 1.22 -1.57 23.75
N GLY A 171 0.39 -0.79 24.44
CA GLY A 171 0.15 -0.90 25.88
C GLY A 171 1.31 -0.40 26.74
N THR A 172 2.24 0.35 26.14
CA THR A 172 3.35 0.98 26.88
C THR A 172 3.03 2.37 27.38
N CYS A 173 1.83 2.92 27.11
CA CYS A 173 1.46 4.27 27.56
C CYS A 173 1.67 4.49 29.05
N GLU A 174 2.42 5.54 29.36
CA GLU A 174 2.65 6.05 30.69
C GLU A 174 1.79 7.30 30.87
N PHE A 175 0.91 7.29 31.86
CA PHE A 175 0.13 8.45 32.23
C PHE A 175 0.69 8.99 33.54
N ASP A 176 1.08 10.26 33.52
CA ASP A 176 1.51 10.91 34.75
C ASP A 176 0.28 11.30 35.56
N PHE A 177 -0.05 10.45 36.53
CA PHE A 177 -0.99 10.76 37.59
C PHE A 177 -0.24 11.47 38.73
N THR A 178 0.49 12.56 38.45
CA THR A 178 1.18 13.35 39.49
C THR A 178 0.22 13.92 40.54
N ASP A 179 -1.09 13.78 40.32
CA ASP A 179 -2.05 13.72 41.40
C ASP A 179 -2.10 12.30 42.01
N PRO A 180 -1.47 12.04 43.17
CA PRO A 180 -1.55 10.75 43.86
C PRO A 180 -2.98 10.40 44.32
N CYS A 181 -3.93 11.32 44.16
CA CYS A 181 -5.29 11.24 44.63
C CYS A 181 -6.26 11.95 43.65
N PRO A 182 -6.37 11.54 42.37
CA PRO A 182 -7.14 12.28 41.35
C PRO A 182 -8.65 12.33 41.61
N ALA A 183 -9.12 11.63 42.64
CA ALA A 183 -10.50 11.63 43.11
C ALA A 183 -10.70 12.47 44.39
N ASP A 184 -9.65 13.09 44.92
CA ASP A 184 -9.71 14.13 45.95
C ASP A 184 -9.99 15.47 45.27
N VAL A 185 -11.23 15.61 44.80
CA VAL A 185 -11.68 16.77 44.02
C VAL A 185 -11.68 18.04 44.88
N ASN A 186 -11.65 17.90 46.20
CA ASN A 186 -11.65 19.03 47.12
C ASN A 186 -10.25 19.37 47.71
N GLU A 187 -9.21 18.63 47.32
CA GLU A 187 -7.81 18.79 47.71
C GLU A 187 -7.54 18.70 49.24
N ASP A 188 -8.30 17.88 49.98
CA ASP A 188 -8.10 17.68 51.44
C ASP A 188 -7.12 16.55 51.81
N GLY A 189 -6.58 15.86 50.82
CA GLY A 189 -5.66 14.74 50.93
C GLY A 189 -6.34 13.39 51.15
N GLN A 190 -7.67 13.27 50.99
CA GLN A 190 -8.43 12.02 51.12
C GLN A 190 -9.45 11.85 49.99
N VAL A 191 -9.69 10.60 49.56
CA VAL A 191 -10.86 10.29 48.73
C VAL A 191 -12.01 9.85 49.63
N GLY A 192 -13.09 10.64 49.67
CA GLY A 192 -14.24 10.36 50.52
C GLY A 192 -15.58 10.87 49.98
N THR A 193 -16.61 10.73 50.81
CA THR A 193 -17.94 11.31 50.52
C THR A 193 -17.90 12.83 50.28
N PRO A 194 -17.05 13.62 50.95
CA PRO A 194 -16.91 15.05 50.65
C PRO A 194 -16.55 15.33 49.19
N ASP A 195 -15.65 14.56 48.58
CA ASP A 195 -15.28 14.69 47.17
C ASP A 195 -16.43 14.40 46.23
N LEU A 196 -17.15 13.32 46.49
CA LEU A 196 -18.34 12.97 45.72
C LEU A 196 -19.40 14.06 45.83
N LEU A 197 -19.61 14.62 47.02
CA LEU A 197 -20.55 15.71 47.23
C LEU A 197 -20.09 17.02 46.58
N PHE A 198 -18.79 17.29 46.58
CA PHE A 198 -18.19 18.43 45.89
C PHE A 198 -18.43 18.31 44.38
N PHE A 199 -18.09 17.16 43.78
CA PHE A 199 -18.39 16.86 42.38
C PHE A 199 -19.88 17.01 42.07
N LEU A 200 -20.76 16.34 42.83
CA LEU A 200 -22.21 16.39 42.61
C LEU A 200 -22.81 17.79 42.79
N SER A 201 -22.17 18.66 43.58
CA SER A 201 -22.62 20.05 43.74
C SER A 201 -22.38 20.89 42.49
N GLN A 202 -21.35 20.56 41.71
CA GLN A 202 -21.00 21.23 40.46
C GLN A 202 -21.46 20.44 39.23
N PHE A 203 -21.98 19.22 39.41
CA PHE A 203 -22.41 18.37 38.31
C PHE A 203 -23.56 19.01 37.54
N GLY A 204 -23.29 19.38 36.28
CA GLY A 204 -24.25 20.05 35.41
C GLY A 204 -24.28 21.57 35.55
N SER A 205 -23.32 22.21 36.25
CA SER A 205 -23.11 23.65 36.16
C SER A 205 -22.49 24.03 34.81
N ASP A 206 -22.93 25.14 34.23
CA ASP A 206 -22.34 25.68 33.01
C ASP A 206 -20.96 26.31 33.30
N CYS A 207 -19.94 25.91 32.56
CA CYS A 207 -18.65 26.59 32.53
C CYS A 207 -18.68 27.71 31.47
N PRO A 208 -18.47 28.99 31.82
CA PRO A 208 -18.24 30.01 30.81
C PRO A 208 -16.89 29.74 30.12
N GLU A 209 -16.93 29.52 28.81
CA GLU A 209 -15.75 29.49 27.93
C GLU A 209 -14.96 30.82 27.97
#